data_AF-A0A318NYB3-F1
#
_entry.id   AF-A0A318NYB3-F1
#
_cell.length_a   1.000
_cell.length_b   1.000
_cell.length_c   1.000
_cell.angle_alpha   90.00
_cell.angle_beta   90.00
_cell.angle_gamma   90.00
#
_symmetry.space_group_name_H-M   'P 1'
#
loop_
_entity.id
_entity.type
_entity.pdbx_description
1 polymer ?
#
loop_
_entity_poly.entity_id
_entity_poly.type
_entity_poly.pdbx_seq_one_letter_code
_entity_poly.pdbx_strand_id
1 'polypeptide(L)'
;MDIDSSYIRDIIIPTLTLLVSIAIPFGKWWFSRRLRGRDNRRSRQFDVVSNVKRFFVLSHIQTLRDKPQDGMVLLQIKALYESIGIRLPVWVADQLMDYLGRASLPLNSLSLNCFLRRVSLTSVKSGVFSLDANRLRRQRIGSVVFLIVSALAVTYGFYVTVLPLSESEATTSNTSWFLFFFVAYVAMAIFVVVWSIDELSSLGQANDFWQEWQPHLYQTEVEYQVRCLHERSATTADSEPVLEPTPIKDMLPVRKSQRGWLMRLLGKKK
;
A
#
# COMPACT_ATOMS: atom_id res chain seq x y z
N MET A 1 -26.33 -35.40 -29.23
CA MET A 1 -25.81 -36.20 -28.10
C MET A 1 -26.57 -35.69 -26.90
N ASP A 2 -27.54 -36.46 -26.41
CA ASP A 2 -28.39 -35.99 -25.30
C ASP A 2 -27.53 -35.77 -24.06
N ILE A 3 -27.65 -34.58 -23.46
CA ILE A 3 -27.15 -34.36 -22.11
C ILE A 3 -28.07 -35.15 -21.20
N ASP A 4 -27.68 -36.38 -20.94
CA ASP A 4 -28.41 -37.31 -20.11
C ASP A 4 -28.20 -36.98 -18.62
N SER A 5 -29.03 -37.54 -17.74
CA SER A 5 -28.93 -37.36 -16.29
C SER A 5 -27.54 -37.70 -15.74
N SER A 6 -26.80 -38.56 -16.44
CA SER A 6 -25.41 -38.93 -16.18
C SER A 6 -24.44 -37.75 -16.40
N TYR A 7 -24.56 -36.96 -17.46
CA TYR A 7 -23.68 -35.80 -17.70
C TYR A 7 -23.87 -34.72 -16.63
N ILE A 8 -25.12 -34.47 -16.23
CA ILE A 8 -25.43 -33.55 -15.13
C ILE A 8 -24.81 -34.06 -13.83
N ARG A 9 -24.93 -35.35 -13.54
CA ARG A 9 -24.41 -35.97 -12.32
C ARG A 9 -22.88 -36.08 -12.28
N ASP A 10 -22.26 -36.41 -13.40
CA ASP A 10 -20.85 -36.80 -13.48
C ASP A 10 -19.94 -35.63 -13.86
N ILE A 11 -20.49 -34.56 -14.44
CA ILE A 11 -19.71 -33.37 -14.85
C ILE A 11 -20.25 -32.11 -14.19
N ILE A 12 -21.55 -31.82 -14.28
CA ILE A 12 -22.10 -30.56 -13.73
C ILE A 12 -22.01 -30.54 -12.21
N ILE A 13 -22.50 -31.55 -11.50
CA ILE A 13 -22.42 -31.60 -10.02
C ILE A 13 -20.97 -31.52 -9.50
N PRO A 14 -20.00 -32.30 -10.01
CA PRO A 14 -18.61 -32.20 -9.57
C PRO A 14 -17.95 -30.87 -9.96
N THR A 15 -18.24 -30.31 -11.13
CA THR A 15 -17.72 -28.97 -11.49
C THR A 15 -18.34 -27.86 -10.66
N LEU A 16 -19.62 -27.95 -10.31
CA LEU A 16 -20.31 -27.01 -9.43
C LEU A 16 -19.79 -27.12 -8.00
N THR A 17 -19.57 -28.34 -7.50
CA THR A 17 -18.93 -28.54 -6.19
C THR A 17 -17.46 -28.10 -6.19
N LEU A 18 -16.70 -28.24 -7.28
CA LEU A 18 -15.36 -27.67 -7.42
C LEU A 18 -15.40 -26.15 -7.49
N LEU A 19 -16.28 -25.57 -8.30
CA LEU A 19 -16.47 -24.13 -8.41
C LEU A 19 -16.91 -23.54 -7.09
N VAL A 20 -17.82 -24.18 -6.35
CA VAL A 20 -18.25 -23.75 -5.02
C VAL A 20 -17.15 -23.99 -4.00
N SER A 21 -16.42 -25.10 -4.05
CA SER A 21 -15.29 -25.39 -3.15
C SER A 21 -14.05 -24.56 -3.46
N ILE A 22 -13.96 -23.91 -4.62
CA ILE A 22 -12.93 -22.92 -4.94
C ILE A 22 -13.48 -21.52 -4.66
N ALA A 23 -14.68 -21.19 -5.13
CA ALA A 23 -15.30 -19.89 -4.95
C ALA A 23 -15.71 -19.60 -3.50
N ILE A 24 -15.99 -20.58 -2.64
CA ILE A 24 -16.22 -20.36 -1.21
C ILE A 24 -14.93 -20.01 -0.49
N PRO A 25 -13.82 -20.76 -0.55
CA PRO A 25 -12.58 -20.34 0.09
C PRO A 25 -11.92 -19.19 -0.64
N PHE A 26 -12.07 -19.04 -1.96
CA PHE A 26 -11.55 -17.90 -2.72
C PHE A 26 -12.40 -16.65 -2.52
N GLY A 27 -13.71 -16.80 -2.44
CA GLY A 27 -14.67 -15.79 -2.01
C GLY A 27 -14.44 -15.45 -0.55
N LYS A 28 -14.22 -16.40 0.35
CA LYS A 28 -13.85 -16.16 1.76
C LYS A 28 -12.42 -15.62 1.88
N TRP A 29 -11.51 -15.91 0.96
CA TRP A 29 -10.17 -15.33 0.85
C TRP A 29 -10.22 -13.92 0.28
N TRP A 30 -11.12 -13.64 -0.65
CA TRP A 30 -11.38 -12.33 -1.25
C TRP A 30 -12.13 -11.44 -0.27
N PHE A 31 -13.22 -11.93 0.29
CA PHE A 31 -14.01 -11.34 1.36
C PHE A 31 -13.15 -11.28 2.63
N SER A 32 -12.15 -12.14 2.87
CA SER A 32 -11.15 -11.88 3.92
C SER A 32 -10.08 -10.89 3.46
N ARG A 33 -9.59 -10.86 2.23
CA ARG A 33 -8.64 -9.83 1.79
C ARG A 33 -9.29 -8.43 1.76
N ARG A 34 -10.60 -8.37 1.51
CA ARG A 34 -11.46 -7.18 1.49
C ARG A 34 -12.06 -6.86 2.87
N LEU A 35 -12.41 -7.87 3.69
CA LEU A 35 -13.02 -7.74 5.04
C LEU A 35 -12.22 -8.27 6.23
N ARG A 36 -11.28 -9.19 6.09
CA ARG A 36 -10.13 -9.38 7.00
C ARG A 36 -9.03 -8.35 6.71
N GLY A 37 -9.20 -7.58 5.64
CA GLY A 37 -8.82 -6.17 5.61
C GLY A 37 -9.56 -5.31 6.65
N ARG A 38 -10.69 -5.71 7.23
CA ARG A 38 -11.27 -5.06 8.44
C ARG A 38 -10.65 -5.54 9.74
N ASP A 39 -9.64 -6.41 9.73
CA ASP A 39 -8.81 -6.56 10.93
C ASP A 39 -8.13 -5.23 11.22
N ASN A 40 -7.92 -4.93 12.50
CA ASN A 40 -7.40 -3.70 13.14
C ASN A 40 -6.20 -2.98 12.47
N ARG A 41 -5.64 -3.52 11.38
CA ARG A 41 -4.62 -2.92 10.51
C ARG A 41 -5.16 -1.92 9.46
N ARG A 42 -6.43 -1.94 9.02
CA ARG A 42 -7.00 -0.90 8.12
C ARG A 42 -7.51 0.36 8.82
N SER A 43 -7.99 0.27 10.06
CA SER A 43 -8.32 1.48 10.86
C SER A 43 -7.09 2.32 11.20
N ARG A 44 -5.90 1.75 10.98
CA ARG A 44 -4.59 2.38 11.03
C ARG A 44 -3.93 2.40 9.66
N GLN A 45 -4.67 2.42 8.56
CA GLN A 45 -4.07 2.72 7.25
C GLN A 45 -4.04 4.22 7.06
N PHE A 46 -2.94 4.72 6.49
CA PHE A 46 -2.74 6.14 6.35
C PHE A 46 -3.93 6.80 5.64
N ASP A 47 -4.42 6.25 4.53
CA ASP A 47 -5.57 6.77 3.76
C ASP A 47 -6.92 6.74 4.49
N VAL A 48 -7.11 5.78 5.42
CA VAL A 48 -8.38 5.58 6.13
C VAL A 48 -8.46 6.44 7.41
N VAL A 49 -7.30 6.76 8.01
CA VAL A 49 -7.24 7.58 9.22
C VAL A 49 -7.67 9.01 8.90
N SER A 50 -8.56 9.60 9.71
CA SER A 50 -9.01 10.97 9.51
C SER A 50 -7.85 11.97 9.58
N ASN A 51 -7.90 13.04 8.78
CA ASN A 51 -6.86 14.08 8.78
C ASN A 51 -6.67 14.69 10.18
N VAL A 52 -7.75 14.82 10.97
CA VAL A 52 -7.71 15.30 12.35
C VAL A 52 -6.85 14.39 13.23
N LYS A 53 -7.03 13.07 13.14
CA LYS A 53 -6.23 12.11 13.90
C LYS A 53 -4.78 12.08 13.43
N ARG A 54 -4.53 12.15 12.11
CA ARG A 54 -3.15 12.25 11.57
C ARG A 54 -2.45 13.49 12.14
N PHE A 55 -3.13 14.64 12.13
CA PHE A 55 -2.60 15.88 12.68
C PHE A 55 -2.28 15.79 14.17
N PHE A 56 -3.23 15.30 14.97
CA PHE A 56 -3.03 15.16 16.42
C PHE A 56 -1.81 14.30 16.71
N VAL A 57 -1.70 13.14 16.06
CA VAL A 57 -0.57 12.23 16.24
C VAL A 57 0.76 12.85 15.79
N LEU A 58 0.80 13.50 14.63
CA LEU A 58 2.03 14.16 14.15
C LEU A 58 2.45 15.32 15.05
N SER A 59 1.51 16.10 15.57
CA SER A 59 1.81 17.15 16.55
C SER A 59 2.34 16.57 17.86
N HIS A 60 1.81 15.42 18.30
CA HIS A 60 2.28 14.75 19.50
C HIS A 60 3.70 14.19 19.32
N ILE A 61 4.01 13.62 18.15
CA ILE A 61 5.37 13.18 17.80
C ILE A 61 6.35 14.37 17.86
N GLN A 62 5.97 15.54 17.33
CA GLN A 62 6.82 16.75 17.44
C GLN A 62 7.09 17.11 18.89
N THR A 63 6.06 17.14 19.76
CA THR A 63 6.27 17.44 21.19
C THR A 63 7.14 16.44 21.92
N LEU A 64 7.13 15.17 21.50
CA LEU A 64 8.01 14.13 22.05
C LEU A 64 9.44 14.25 21.52
N ARG A 65 9.62 14.80 20.32
CA ARG A 65 10.93 15.03 19.71
C ARG A 65 11.72 16.15 20.38
N ASP A 66 11.00 17.14 20.92
CA ASP A 66 11.57 18.27 21.67
C ASP A 66 12.04 17.87 23.08
N LYS A 67 11.66 16.67 23.55
CA LYS A 67 12.09 16.11 24.83
C LYS A 67 13.42 15.35 24.70
N PRO A 68 14.17 15.20 25.80
CA PRO A 68 15.35 14.33 25.83
C PRO A 68 14.98 12.93 25.34
N GLN A 69 15.78 12.43 24.40
CA GLN A 69 15.53 11.17 23.72
C GLN A 69 15.98 10.02 24.62
N ASP A 70 15.02 9.30 25.16
CA ASP A 70 15.21 8.03 25.87
C ASP A 70 14.58 6.89 25.05
N GLY A 71 15.00 5.65 25.28
CA GLY A 71 14.49 4.45 24.60
C GLY A 71 12.96 4.34 24.68
N MET A 72 12.36 4.75 25.79
CA MET A 72 10.91 4.80 25.96
C MET A 72 10.22 5.84 25.06
N VAL A 73 10.85 7.00 24.86
CA VAL A 73 10.32 8.05 23.96
C VAL A 73 10.37 7.57 22.52
N LEU A 74 11.43 6.89 22.11
CA LEU A 74 11.56 6.32 20.77
C LEU A 74 10.48 5.26 20.48
N LEU A 75 10.19 4.39 21.47
CA LEU A 75 9.12 3.41 21.38
C LEU A 75 7.74 4.06 21.28
N GLN A 76 7.50 5.15 22.02
CA GLN A 76 6.26 5.93 21.92
C GLN A 76 6.09 6.56 20.53
N ILE A 77 7.15 7.18 20.00
CA ILE A 77 7.14 7.77 18.65
C ILE A 77 6.85 6.69 17.60
N LYS A 78 7.47 5.52 17.72
CA LYS A 78 7.20 4.38 16.83
C LYS A 78 5.74 3.94 16.89
N ALA A 79 5.20 3.76 18.10
CA ALA A 79 3.81 3.38 18.29
C ALA A 79 2.83 4.40 17.69
N LEU A 80 3.16 5.69 17.80
CA LEU A 80 2.38 6.79 17.22
C LEU A 80 2.39 6.73 15.68
N TYR A 81 3.54 6.54 15.03
CA TYR A 81 3.62 6.33 13.59
C TYR A 81 2.81 5.11 13.12
N GLU A 82 2.93 3.99 13.84
CA GLU A 82 2.15 2.78 13.53
C GLU A 82 0.64 2.99 13.74
N SER A 83 0.23 3.87 14.66
CA SER A 83 -1.17 4.20 14.93
C SER A 83 -1.87 4.91 13.76
N ILE A 84 -1.09 5.62 12.93
CA ILE A 84 -1.54 6.29 11.71
C ILE A 84 -1.19 5.52 10.43
N GLY A 85 -0.53 4.36 10.54
CA GLY A 85 -0.26 3.48 9.41
C GLY A 85 1.09 3.59 8.76
N ILE A 86 2.01 4.34 9.37
CA ILE A 86 3.39 4.44 8.91
C ILE A 86 4.19 3.39 9.65
N ARG A 87 4.51 2.29 8.96
CA ARG A 87 5.26 1.14 9.54
C ARG A 87 6.73 1.14 9.12
N LEU A 88 7.32 2.32 9.06
CA LEU A 88 8.71 2.53 8.70
C LEU A 88 9.56 2.61 9.97
N PRO A 89 10.88 2.36 9.90
CA PRO A 89 11.81 2.74 10.96
C PRO A 89 11.62 4.23 11.32
N VAL A 90 11.78 4.59 12.60
CA VAL A 90 11.45 5.96 13.08
C VAL A 90 12.23 7.02 12.30
N TRP A 91 13.53 6.82 12.09
CA TRP A 91 14.39 7.74 11.34
C TRP A 91 13.96 7.89 9.87
N VAL A 92 13.40 6.84 9.26
CA VAL A 92 12.84 6.87 7.89
C VAL A 92 11.49 7.60 7.88
N ALA A 93 10.64 7.34 8.88
CA ALA A 93 9.33 7.96 9.02
C ALA A 93 9.46 9.48 9.20
N ASP A 94 10.43 9.93 10.00
CA ASP A 94 10.72 11.34 10.19
C ASP A 94 11.16 12.02 8.90
N GLN A 95 12.02 11.38 8.10
CA GLN A 95 12.42 11.88 6.79
C GLN A 95 11.27 11.92 5.79
N LEU A 96 10.36 10.93 5.84
CA LEU A 96 9.16 10.93 5.03
C LEU A 96 8.26 12.13 5.39
N MET A 97 8.06 12.39 6.68
CA MET A 97 7.28 13.55 7.13
C MET A 97 7.97 14.85 6.72
N ASP A 98 9.29 14.94 6.86
CA ASP A 98 10.08 16.09 6.43
C ASP A 98 10.07 16.30 4.90
N TYR A 99 9.90 15.24 4.11
CA TYR A 99 9.77 15.31 2.66
C TYR A 99 8.38 15.75 2.23
N LEU A 100 7.31 15.16 2.80
CA LEU A 100 5.95 15.70 2.68
C LEU A 100 5.90 17.16 3.20
N GLY A 101 6.82 17.48 4.12
CA GLY A 101 7.34 18.79 4.54
C GLY A 101 7.45 19.86 3.47
N ARG A 102 8.07 19.43 2.38
CA ARG A 102 8.67 20.32 1.40
C ARG A 102 8.00 20.12 0.05
N ALA A 103 7.60 18.89 -0.24
CA ALA A 103 6.84 18.54 -1.43
C ALA A 103 5.40 19.04 -1.32
N SER A 104 4.84 19.54 -2.43
CA SER A 104 3.43 19.89 -2.56
C SER A 104 2.51 18.67 -2.68
N LEU A 105 2.95 17.51 -2.19
CA LEU A 105 2.23 16.25 -2.33
C LEU A 105 1.07 16.22 -1.34
N PRO A 106 -0.17 15.95 -1.80
CA PRO A 106 -1.29 15.79 -0.89
C PRO A 106 -1.09 14.54 -0.03
N LEU A 107 -1.46 14.63 1.26
CA LEU A 107 -1.45 13.48 2.19
C LEU A 107 -2.29 12.29 1.71
N ASN A 108 -3.22 12.51 0.80
CA ASN A 108 -4.06 11.48 0.20
C ASN A 108 -3.57 11.06 -1.20
N SER A 109 -2.33 11.37 -1.58
CA SER A 109 -1.79 10.94 -2.86
C SER A 109 -1.83 9.42 -2.98
N LEU A 110 -2.30 8.96 -4.14
CA LEU A 110 -2.47 7.54 -4.42
C LEU A 110 -1.12 6.79 -4.33
N SER A 111 -0.05 7.39 -4.84
CA SER A 111 1.30 6.83 -4.85
C SER A 111 1.89 6.64 -3.45
N LEU A 112 1.74 7.63 -2.55
CA LEU A 112 2.13 7.52 -1.14
C LEU A 112 1.36 6.40 -0.44
N ASN A 113 0.04 6.32 -0.67
CA ASN A 113 -0.80 5.30 -0.04
C ASN A 113 -0.46 3.89 -0.54
N CYS A 114 -0.19 3.74 -1.84
CA CYS A 114 0.31 2.49 -2.42
C CYS A 114 1.66 2.09 -1.82
N PHE A 115 2.58 3.04 -1.63
CA PHE A 115 3.87 2.79 -0.96
C PHE A 115 3.70 2.38 0.51
N LEU A 116 2.93 3.14 1.30
CA LEU A 116 2.71 2.88 2.73
C LEU A 116 1.98 1.54 2.98
N ARG A 117 1.12 1.10 2.06
CA ARG A 117 0.49 -0.23 2.11
C ARG A 117 1.49 -1.36 1.86
N ARG A 118 2.61 -1.08 1.17
CA ARG A 118 3.60 -2.07 0.72
C ARG A 118 4.95 -1.92 1.42
N VAL A 119 5.00 -1.29 2.60
CA VAL A 119 6.23 -1.10 3.40
C VAL A 119 6.95 -2.42 3.71
N SER A 120 6.26 -3.57 3.72
CA SER A 120 6.90 -4.90 3.86
C SER A 120 7.87 -5.26 2.73
N LEU A 121 7.82 -4.55 1.60
CA LEU A 121 8.77 -4.68 0.49
C LEU A 121 10.07 -3.91 0.74
N THR A 122 10.09 -3.02 1.73
CA THR A 122 11.31 -2.32 2.15
C THR A 122 12.13 -3.22 3.08
N SER A 123 13.44 -3.04 3.05
CA SER A 123 14.37 -3.78 3.89
C SER A 123 15.52 -2.87 4.32
N VAL A 124 16.02 -3.09 5.54
CA VAL A 124 17.29 -2.53 5.99
C VAL A 124 18.33 -3.64 5.81
N LYS A 125 19.23 -3.50 4.84
CA LYS A 125 20.34 -4.43 4.60
C LYS A 125 21.64 -3.69 4.87
N SER A 126 22.48 -4.24 5.74
CA SER A 126 23.77 -3.62 6.11
C SER A 126 23.66 -2.16 6.57
N GLY A 127 22.57 -1.82 7.30
CA GLY A 127 22.30 -0.46 7.78
C GLY A 127 21.69 0.49 6.75
N VAL A 128 21.51 0.06 5.50
CA VAL A 128 20.96 0.85 4.40
C VAL A 128 19.48 0.53 4.19
N PHE A 129 18.60 1.53 4.31
CA PHE A 129 17.18 1.38 3.99
C PHE A 129 16.96 1.45 2.47
N SER A 130 16.39 0.37 1.92
CA SER A 130 16.11 0.27 0.49
C SER A 130 14.81 -0.47 0.22
N LEU A 131 14.18 -0.16 -0.92
CA LEU A 131 13.11 -0.99 -1.48
C LEU A 131 13.74 -2.25 -2.09
N ASP A 132 13.37 -3.44 -1.60
CA ASP A 132 13.95 -4.69 -2.07
C ASP A 132 13.42 -5.03 -3.47
N ALA A 133 14.23 -4.71 -4.49
CA ALA A 133 13.90 -4.97 -5.89
C ALA A 133 13.58 -6.44 -6.17
N ASN A 134 14.22 -7.38 -5.46
CA ASN A 134 13.95 -8.81 -5.62
C ASN A 134 12.58 -9.20 -5.08
N ARG A 135 12.16 -8.63 -3.94
CA ARG A 135 10.81 -8.86 -3.39
C ARG A 135 9.74 -8.25 -4.30
N LEU A 136 9.98 -7.04 -4.81
CA LEU A 136 9.06 -6.38 -5.74
C LEU A 136 8.93 -7.17 -7.04
N ARG A 137 10.05 -7.64 -7.62
CA ARG A 137 10.06 -8.50 -8.80
C ARG A 137 9.33 -9.82 -8.55
N ARG A 138 9.58 -10.47 -7.41
CA ARG A 138 8.89 -11.72 -7.03
C ARG A 138 7.38 -11.52 -6.91
N GLN A 139 6.92 -10.40 -6.35
CA GLN A 139 5.49 -10.10 -6.25
C GLN A 139 4.85 -9.80 -7.61
N ARG A 140 5.54 -9.07 -8.50
CA ARG A 140 5.10 -8.87 -9.88
C ARG A 140 4.98 -10.20 -10.63
N ILE A 141 6.02 -11.05 -10.57
CA ILE A 141 6.00 -12.38 -11.17
C ILE A 141 4.85 -13.22 -10.60
N GLY A 142 4.66 -13.22 -9.28
CA GLY A 142 3.55 -13.94 -8.64
C GLY A 142 2.19 -13.47 -9.13
N SER A 143 2.02 -12.17 -9.39
CA SER A 143 0.77 -11.61 -9.93
C SER A 143 0.53 -12.04 -11.39
N VAL A 144 1.58 -12.06 -12.22
CA VAL A 144 1.51 -12.54 -13.61
C VAL A 144 1.25 -14.03 -13.67
N VAL A 145 1.95 -14.84 -12.87
CA VAL A 145 1.72 -16.29 -12.77
C VAL A 145 0.30 -16.58 -12.33
N PHE A 146 -0.21 -15.84 -11.33
CA PHE A 146 -1.59 -15.96 -10.89
C PHE A 146 -2.58 -15.64 -12.02
N LEU A 147 -2.34 -14.59 -12.81
CA LEU A 147 -3.18 -14.26 -13.97
C LEU A 147 -3.18 -15.38 -15.01
N ILE A 148 -2.02 -15.94 -15.36
CA ILE A 148 -1.89 -17.03 -16.34
C ILE A 148 -2.63 -18.28 -15.86
N VAL A 149 -2.36 -18.73 -14.62
CA VAL A 149 -2.99 -19.93 -14.05
C VAL A 149 -4.50 -19.75 -13.94
N SER A 150 -4.97 -18.56 -13.52
CA SER A 150 -6.40 -18.27 -13.42
C SER A 150 -7.06 -18.22 -14.79
N ALA A 151 -6.41 -17.63 -15.79
CA ALA A 151 -6.91 -17.61 -17.17
C ALA A 151 -7.05 -19.03 -17.73
N LEU A 152 -6.04 -19.89 -17.55
CA LEU A 152 -6.09 -21.30 -17.95
C LEU A 152 -7.20 -22.08 -17.25
N ALA A 153 -7.40 -21.84 -15.95
CA ALA A 153 -8.48 -22.48 -15.20
C ALA A 153 -9.87 -22.04 -15.68
N VAL A 154 -10.05 -20.75 -15.99
CA VAL A 154 -11.30 -20.20 -16.53
C VAL A 154 -11.57 -20.73 -17.93
N THR A 155 -10.57 -20.76 -18.82
CA THR A 155 -10.75 -21.29 -20.18
C THR A 155 -11.02 -22.78 -20.19
N TYR A 156 -10.31 -23.56 -19.36
CA TYR A 156 -10.56 -25.00 -19.22
C TYR A 156 -11.97 -25.26 -18.67
N GLY A 157 -12.38 -24.56 -17.61
CA GLY A 157 -13.72 -24.66 -17.05
C GLY A 157 -14.80 -24.31 -18.07
N PHE A 158 -14.61 -23.23 -18.83
CA PHE A 158 -15.50 -22.83 -19.91
C PHE A 158 -15.61 -23.92 -20.99
N TYR A 159 -14.50 -24.50 -21.42
CA TYR A 159 -14.47 -25.55 -22.44
C TYR A 159 -15.20 -26.82 -21.99
N VAL A 160 -15.03 -27.23 -20.73
CA VAL A 160 -15.64 -28.47 -20.21
C VAL A 160 -17.14 -28.33 -19.94
N THR A 161 -17.62 -27.12 -19.64
CA THR A 161 -19.01 -26.88 -19.22
C THR A 161 -19.85 -26.17 -20.27
N VAL A 162 -19.40 -25.02 -20.77
CA VAL A 162 -20.20 -24.15 -21.65
C VAL A 162 -20.29 -24.70 -23.07
N LEU A 163 -19.19 -25.24 -23.61
CA LEU A 163 -19.18 -25.79 -24.98
C LEU A 163 -20.18 -26.95 -25.13
N PRO A 164 -20.16 -27.99 -24.26
CA PRO A 164 -21.09 -29.11 -24.40
C PRO A 164 -22.54 -28.70 -24.13
N LEU A 165 -22.78 -27.75 -23.22
CA LEU A 165 -24.11 -27.18 -22.97
C LEU A 165 -24.64 -26.39 -24.18
N SER A 166 -23.76 -25.84 -25.02
CA SER A 166 -24.14 -25.12 -26.24
C SER A 166 -24.48 -26.03 -27.42
N GLU A 167 -23.87 -27.22 -27.46
CA GLU A 167 -24.09 -28.23 -28.51
C GLU A 167 -25.27 -29.18 -28.19
N SER A 168 -25.82 -29.07 -26.98
CA SER A 168 -26.93 -29.88 -26.51
C SER A 168 -28.28 -29.36 -27.01
N GLU A 169 -29.27 -30.26 -27.04
CA GLU A 169 -30.65 -29.88 -27.34
C GLU A 169 -31.15 -28.81 -26.36
N ALA A 170 -31.80 -27.80 -26.93
CA ALA A 170 -32.30 -26.63 -26.22
C ALA A 170 -33.54 -26.98 -25.38
N THR A 171 -33.31 -27.64 -24.24
CA THR A 171 -34.30 -27.73 -23.16
C THR A 171 -34.20 -26.50 -22.25
N THR A 172 -35.31 -26.08 -21.65
CA THR A 172 -35.35 -24.94 -20.72
C THR A 172 -34.34 -25.08 -19.57
N SER A 173 -34.09 -26.30 -19.09
CA SER A 173 -33.05 -26.60 -18.11
C SER A 173 -31.64 -26.35 -18.66
N ASN A 174 -31.29 -26.94 -19.81
CA ASN A 174 -29.95 -26.81 -20.41
C ASN A 174 -29.63 -25.35 -20.77
N THR A 175 -30.60 -24.61 -21.29
CA THR A 175 -30.44 -23.17 -21.59
C THR A 175 -30.17 -22.35 -20.33
N SER A 176 -30.82 -22.67 -19.20
CA SER A 176 -30.58 -21.98 -17.92
C SER A 176 -29.18 -22.27 -17.35
N TRP A 177 -28.74 -23.53 -17.41
CA TRP A 177 -27.40 -23.94 -16.98
C TRP A 177 -26.31 -23.31 -17.85
N PHE A 178 -26.50 -23.32 -19.16
CA PHE A 178 -25.62 -22.65 -20.12
C PHE A 178 -25.45 -21.18 -19.75
N LEU A 179 -26.56 -20.44 -19.58
CA LEU A 179 -26.54 -19.02 -19.27
C LEU A 179 -25.84 -18.74 -17.94
N PHE A 180 -26.11 -19.55 -16.91
CA PHE A 180 -25.48 -19.42 -15.61
C PHE A 180 -23.95 -19.58 -15.69
N PHE A 181 -23.46 -20.68 -16.26
CA PHE A 181 -22.02 -20.93 -16.38
C PHE A 181 -21.34 -19.89 -17.26
N PHE A 182 -21.96 -19.51 -18.38
CA PHE A 182 -21.44 -18.47 -19.27
C PHE A 182 -21.22 -17.15 -18.53
N VAL A 183 -22.25 -16.65 -17.83
CA VAL A 183 -22.15 -15.39 -17.05
C VAL A 183 -21.14 -15.52 -15.92
N ALA A 184 -21.11 -16.66 -15.23
CA ALA A 184 -20.17 -16.90 -14.14
C ALA A 184 -18.70 -16.85 -14.62
N TYR A 185 -18.36 -17.53 -15.71
CA TYR A 185 -17.00 -17.51 -16.26
C TYR A 185 -16.61 -16.14 -16.81
N VAL A 186 -17.52 -15.41 -17.46
CA VAL A 186 -17.27 -14.03 -17.90
C VAL A 186 -17.00 -13.11 -16.69
N ALA A 187 -17.81 -13.20 -15.64
CA ALA A 187 -17.60 -12.43 -14.41
C ALA A 187 -16.25 -12.76 -13.75
N MET A 188 -15.89 -14.04 -13.70
CA MET A 188 -14.58 -14.48 -13.18
C MET A 188 -13.42 -13.97 -14.03
N ALA A 189 -13.54 -13.98 -15.37
CA ALA A 189 -12.52 -13.45 -16.26
C ALA A 189 -12.30 -11.95 -16.06
N ILE A 190 -13.39 -11.15 -16.05
CA ILE A 190 -13.33 -9.71 -15.79
C ILE A 190 -12.68 -9.46 -14.42
N PHE A 191 -13.09 -10.21 -13.40
CA PHE A 191 -12.54 -10.08 -12.06
C PHE A 191 -11.03 -10.34 -12.01
N VAL A 192 -10.55 -11.43 -12.61
CA VAL A 192 -9.12 -11.78 -12.65
C VAL A 192 -8.31 -10.69 -13.35
N VAL A 193 -8.83 -10.14 -14.46
CA VAL A 193 -8.17 -9.08 -15.22
C VAL A 193 -8.10 -7.79 -14.40
N VAL A 194 -9.24 -7.31 -13.89
CA VAL A 194 -9.31 -6.06 -13.10
C VAL A 194 -8.41 -6.14 -11.87
N TRP A 195 -8.44 -7.26 -11.15
CA TRP A 195 -7.58 -7.46 -9.98
C TRP A 195 -6.10 -7.45 -10.32
N SER A 196 -5.72 -8.13 -11.40
CA SER A 196 -4.31 -8.20 -11.81
C SER A 196 -3.79 -6.84 -12.25
N ILE A 197 -4.60 -6.05 -12.96
CA ILE A 197 -4.25 -4.68 -13.36
C ILE A 197 -4.12 -3.78 -12.13
N ASP A 198 -5.05 -3.83 -11.18
CA ASP A 198 -5.00 -3.03 -9.94
C ASP A 198 -3.77 -3.36 -9.08
N GLU A 199 -3.46 -4.65 -8.91
CA GLU A 199 -2.29 -5.10 -8.15
C GLU A 199 -0.98 -4.67 -8.84
N LEU A 200 -0.89 -4.77 -10.17
CA LEU A 200 0.28 -4.31 -10.92
C LEU A 200 0.43 -2.79 -10.91
N SER A 201 -0.67 -2.05 -11.09
CA SER A 201 -0.68 -0.58 -11.08
C SER A 201 -0.27 -0.05 -9.71
N SER A 202 -0.81 -0.61 -8.63
CA SER A 202 -0.44 -0.22 -7.26
C SER A 202 1.01 -0.58 -6.90
N LEU A 203 1.59 -1.66 -7.47
CA LEU A 203 3.02 -1.94 -7.38
C LEU A 203 3.88 -0.94 -8.16
N GLY A 204 3.39 -0.49 -9.32
CA GLY A 204 4.01 0.58 -10.11
C GLY A 204 4.06 1.88 -9.32
N GLN A 205 2.91 2.38 -8.87
CA GLN A 205 2.79 3.63 -8.12
C GLN A 205 3.61 3.65 -6.82
N ALA A 206 3.70 2.50 -6.12
CA ALA A 206 4.55 2.38 -4.94
C ALA A 206 6.05 2.51 -5.30
N ASN A 207 6.46 1.94 -6.43
CA ASN A 207 7.83 2.05 -6.92
C ASN A 207 8.12 3.47 -7.42
N ASP A 208 7.18 4.11 -8.11
CA ASP A 208 7.34 5.47 -8.62
C ASP A 208 7.52 6.47 -7.48
N PHE A 209 6.69 6.36 -6.42
CA PHE A 209 6.87 7.14 -5.20
C PHE A 209 8.24 6.90 -4.57
N TRP A 210 8.68 5.64 -4.51
CA TRP A 210 10.01 5.31 -3.98
C TRP A 210 11.12 5.98 -4.78
N GLN A 211 11.08 5.94 -6.12
CA GLN A 211 12.09 6.58 -6.96
C GLN A 211 12.12 8.10 -6.80
N GLU A 212 10.97 8.73 -6.61
CA GLU A 212 10.87 10.18 -6.37
C GLU A 212 11.42 10.58 -4.99
N TRP A 213 11.15 9.76 -3.97
CA TRP A 213 11.53 10.04 -2.60
C TRP A 213 12.96 9.61 -2.24
N GLN A 214 13.45 8.50 -2.79
CA GLN A 214 14.78 7.93 -2.54
C GLN A 214 15.94 8.94 -2.59
N PRO A 215 16.05 9.86 -3.58
CA PRO A 215 17.15 10.83 -3.62
C PRO A 215 17.14 11.84 -2.48
N HIS A 216 16.01 11.98 -1.77
CA HIS A 216 15.86 12.89 -0.62
C HIS A 216 16.10 12.18 0.72
N LEU A 217 16.37 10.87 0.70
CA LEU A 217 16.50 10.03 1.88
C LEU A 217 17.98 9.78 2.21
N TYR A 218 18.36 10.07 3.45
CA TYR A 218 19.60 9.56 4.04
C TYR A 218 19.42 8.06 4.27
N GLN A 219 20.18 7.24 3.56
CA GLN A 219 19.96 5.79 3.53
C GLN A 219 20.48 5.09 4.79
N THR A 220 21.37 5.75 5.53
CA THR A 220 21.97 5.22 6.76
C THR A 220 21.43 5.97 7.98
N GLU A 221 21.11 5.24 9.04
CA GLU A 221 20.66 5.83 10.31
C GLU A 221 21.71 6.76 10.92
N VAL A 222 23.00 6.42 10.80
CA VAL A 222 24.12 7.21 11.31
C VAL A 222 24.19 8.59 10.63
N GLU A 223 24.05 8.65 9.30
CA GLU A 223 24.02 9.92 8.55
C GLU A 223 22.85 10.80 9.00
N TYR A 224 21.70 10.19 9.23
CA TYR A 224 20.52 10.89 9.72
C TYR A 224 20.72 11.45 11.14
N GLN A 225 21.32 10.68 12.05
CA GLN A 225 21.60 11.13 13.41
C GLN A 225 22.62 12.28 13.44
N VAL A 226 23.69 12.19 12.64
CA VAL A 226 24.70 13.26 12.51
C VAL A 226 24.03 14.56 12.02
N ARG A 227 23.14 14.48 11.04
CA ARG A 227 22.37 15.64 10.58
C ARG A 227 21.50 16.23 11.69
N CYS A 228 20.77 15.40 12.44
CA CYS A 228 19.91 15.87 13.52
C CYS A 228 20.71 16.57 14.63
N LEU A 229 21.90 16.06 14.95
CA LEU A 229 22.82 16.71 15.88
C LEU A 229 23.27 18.07 15.35
N HIS A 230 23.65 18.15 14.08
CA HIS A 230 24.09 19.40 13.45
C HIS A 230 22.97 20.45 13.40
N GLU A 231 21.73 20.06 13.09
CA GLU A 231 20.56 20.95 13.11
C GLU A 231 20.28 21.46 14.54
N ARG A 232 20.42 20.61 15.58
CA ARG A 232 20.26 21.04 16.98
C ARG A 232 21.34 22.04 17.41
N SER A 233 22.61 21.80 17.04
CA SER A 233 23.70 22.72 17.37
C SER A 233 23.54 24.09 16.69
N ALA A 234 23.10 24.13 15.42
CA ALA A 234 22.86 25.39 14.71
C ALA A 234 21.70 26.20 15.31
N THR A 235 20.61 25.52 15.70
CA THR A 235 19.45 26.19 16.32
C THR A 235 19.77 26.76 17.71
N THR A 236 20.75 26.18 18.41
CA THR A 236 21.19 26.66 19.74
C THR A 236 22.11 27.88 19.62
N ALA A 237 22.93 27.95 18.56
CA ALA A 237 23.80 29.08 18.26
C ALA A 237 23.03 30.35 17.84
N ASP A 238 21.91 30.20 17.13
CA ASP A 238 21.04 31.33 16.72
C ASP A 238 20.19 31.93 17.87
N SER A 239 20.26 31.36 19.09
CA SER A 239 19.51 31.81 20.27
C SER A 239 20.31 32.60 21.32
N GLU A 240 21.59 32.88 21.08
CA GLU A 240 22.36 33.85 21.88
C GLU A 240 22.23 35.27 21.29
N PRO A 241 22.01 36.33 22.11
CA PRO A 241 21.98 37.69 21.60
C PRO A 241 23.42 38.20 21.48
N VAL A 242 23.96 38.26 20.26
CA VAL A 242 25.22 38.95 20.00
C VAL A 242 25.06 39.92 18.84
N LEU A 243 25.46 41.16 19.12
CA LEU A 243 25.53 42.34 18.24
C LEU A 243 26.04 42.02 16.81
N GLU A 244 25.40 42.65 15.83
CA GLU A 244 25.79 42.78 14.42
C GLU A 244 27.23 43.31 14.17
N PRO A 245 27.72 43.34 12.90
CA PRO A 245 27.50 42.39 11.79
C PRO A 245 28.81 42.06 11.04
N THR A 246 28.88 40.97 10.26
CA THR A 246 29.68 40.95 9.02
C THR A 246 29.17 39.89 8.03
N PRO A 247 29.37 40.11 6.71
CA PRO A 247 28.51 39.56 5.67
C PRO A 247 29.22 38.45 4.89
N ILE A 248 28.66 37.24 4.84
CA ILE A 248 29.03 36.27 3.82
C ILE A 248 27.77 35.59 3.28
N LYS A 249 27.55 35.82 1.98
CA LYS A 249 26.61 35.14 1.10
C LYS A 249 26.83 33.64 1.18
N ASP A 250 25.81 32.92 1.65
CA ASP A 250 25.19 31.78 0.96
C ASP A 250 24.10 31.26 1.90
N MET A 251 22.93 31.90 1.83
CA MET A 251 21.75 31.46 2.58
C MET A 251 21.27 30.12 2.02
N LEU A 252 21.68 29.04 2.66
CA LEU A 252 20.88 27.82 2.74
C LEU A 252 19.48 28.19 3.28
N PRO A 253 18.40 27.61 2.76
CA PRO A 253 17.06 28.08 3.07
C PRO A 253 16.76 27.90 4.56
N VAL A 254 16.62 29.04 5.25
CA VAL A 254 16.14 29.16 6.63
C VAL A 254 14.84 28.36 6.75
N ARG A 255 14.90 27.24 7.48
CA ARG A 255 13.78 26.30 7.62
C ARG A 255 12.76 26.88 8.59
N LYS A 256 11.70 27.49 8.06
CA LYS A 256 10.51 27.94 8.82
C LYS A 256 9.98 26.83 9.73
N SER A 257 9.53 27.22 10.93
CA SER A 257 9.08 26.32 12.00
C SER A 257 8.21 25.16 11.50
N GLN A 258 8.49 23.94 11.97
CA GLN A 258 7.78 22.70 11.60
C GLN A 258 6.25 22.79 11.83
N ARG A 259 5.79 23.69 12.72
CA ARG A 259 4.37 24.03 12.92
C ARG A 259 3.73 24.70 11.70
N GLY A 260 4.46 25.57 11.01
CA GLY A 260 3.98 26.27 9.81
C GLY A 260 3.90 25.38 8.57
N TRP A 261 4.57 24.22 8.57
CA TRP A 261 4.43 23.23 7.51
C TRP A 261 3.17 22.36 7.70
N LEU A 262 2.92 21.84 8.91
CA LEU A 262 1.70 21.07 9.21
C LEU A 262 0.42 21.84 8.86
N MET A 263 0.43 23.17 9.05
CA MET A 263 -0.67 24.06 8.65
C MET A 263 -0.80 24.22 7.12
N ARG A 264 0.31 24.23 6.37
CA ARG A 264 0.32 24.32 4.90
C ARG A 264 -0.16 23.01 4.25
N LEU A 265 0.16 21.87 4.85
CA LEU A 265 -0.20 20.54 4.37
C LEU A 265 -1.71 20.24 4.41
N LEU A 266 -2.47 21.03 5.18
CA LEU A 266 -3.92 20.85 5.38
C LEU A 266 -4.81 21.76 4.52
N GLY A 267 -4.23 22.55 3.61
CA GLY A 267 -5.03 23.35 2.67
C GLY A 267 -6.00 24.32 3.36
N LYS A 268 -5.64 24.91 4.51
CA LYS A 268 -6.28 26.17 4.90
C LYS A 268 -5.74 27.26 3.99
N LYS A 269 -6.39 27.44 2.82
CA LYS A 269 -6.47 28.77 2.21
C LYS A 269 -6.98 29.70 3.33
N LYS A 270 -6.14 30.66 3.71
CA LYS A 270 -6.67 31.89 4.29
C LYS A 270 -7.56 32.56 3.25
#